data_AF-A0A6B0SJQ1-F1
#
_entry.id   AF-A0A6B0SJQ1-F1
#
_cell.length_a   1.000
_cell.length_b   1.000
_cell.length_c   1.000
_cell.angle_alpha   90.00
_cell.angle_beta   90.00
_cell.angle_gamma   90.00
#
_symmetry.space_group_name_H-M   'P 1'
#
loop_
_entity.id
_entity.type
_entity.pdbx_description
1 polymer ?
#
loop_
_entity_poly.entity_id
_entity_poly.type
_entity_poly.pdbx_seq_one_letter_code
_entity_poly.pdbx_strand_id
1 'polypeptide(L)'
;MQRRAAAVSVAIFVLLAAGAYSYIGVAQQPEVSLEDPDYQVSADDTLTFDGTEYTFTDVGDGSATAEWTNESAQYTETWEVNDTVVYQGDNYTVVVPNQSEYSEFELREVQTIDRPTVEDNGTTYVVVEEDGERELVPRDEYLGDQTVYRFSEGDVIERPDNDNETSVATVSEESVTIEWFAPRTNELSFSEGSNTTIADTDYLAHYPSDGTLQLTTDYEDYQSDLDAQSEYKERMNGLWGVVIVSGGAAVLLVMLAFMPSRY
;
A
#
# COMPACT_ATOMS: atom_id res chain seq x y z
N MET A 1 2.45 25.17 71.62
CA MET A 1 1.60 25.66 70.51
C MET A 1 1.92 24.99 69.17
N GLN A 2 3.19 24.69 68.86
CA GLN A 2 3.61 24.14 67.55
C GLN A 2 2.91 22.83 67.12
N ARG A 3 2.69 21.86 68.02
CA ARG A 3 2.03 20.58 67.68
C ARG A 3 0.55 20.71 67.28
N ARG A 4 -0.17 21.68 67.86
CA ARG A 4 -1.59 21.93 67.52
C ARG A 4 -1.72 22.62 66.18
N ALA A 5 -0.82 23.55 65.87
CA ALA A 5 -0.76 24.18 64.54
C ALA A 5 -0.40 23.15 63.45
N ALA A 6 0.57 22.28 63.71
CA ALA A 6 0.95 21.20 62.78
C ALA A 6 -0.22 20.23 62.50
N ALA A 7 -0.99 19.85 63.53
CA ALA A 7 -2.15 18.97 63.37
C ALA A 7 -3.23 19.58 62.47
N VAL A 8 -3.48 20.89 62.59
CA VAL A 8 -4.44 21.60 61.71
C VAL A 8 -3.94 21.64 60.27
N SER A 9 -2.66 21.95 60.06
CA SER A 9 -2.06 21.95 58.72
C SER A 9 -2.09 20.56 58.07
N VAL A 10 -1.76 19.50 58.82
CA VAL A 10 -1.86 18.11 58.34
C VAL A 10 -3.30 17.76 57.95
N ALA A 11 -4.29 18.13 58.77
CA ALA A 11 -5.70 17.89 58.44
C ALA A 11 -6.12 18.60 57.14
N ILE A 12 -5.68 19.84 56.93
CA ILE A 12 -5.95 20.60 55.69
C ILE A 12 -5.32 19.90 54.48
N PHE A 13 -4.04 19.49 54.57
CA PHE A 13 -3.38 18.81 53.46
C PHE A 13 -4.01 17.45 53.13
N VAL A 14 -4.44 16.69 54.14
CA VAL A 14 -5.16 15.44 53.94
C VAL A 14 -6.52 15.68 53.28
N LEU A 15 -7.25 16.72 53.66
CA LEU A 15 -8.53 17.08 53.03
C LEU A 15 -8.34 17.51 51.57
N LEU A 16 -7.31 18.29 51.26
CA LEU A 16 -6.97 18.68 49.89
C LEU A 16 -6.61 17.47 49.03
N ALA A 17 -5.78 16.55 49.56
CA ALA A 17 -5.43 15.31 48.88
C ALA A 17 -6.66 14.43 48.64
N ALA A 18 -7.51 14.24 49.65
CA ALA A 18 -8.73 13.44 49.52
C ALA A 18 -9.73 14.05 48.53
N GLY A 19 -9.88 15.38 48.53
CA GLY A 19 -10.75 16.09 47.58
C GLY A 19 -10.27 15.95 46.13
N ALA A 20 -8.97 16.19 45.89
CA ALA A 20 -8.38 16.02 44.56
C ALA A 20 -8.47 14.57 44.08
N TYR A 21 -8.14 13.59 44.93
CA TYR A 21 -8.22 12.17 44.59
C TYR A 21 -9.66 11.72 44.26
N SER A 22 -10.65 12.23 45.01
CA SER A 22 -12.06 11.92 44.74
C SER A 22 -12.51 12.46 43.38
N TYR A 23 -12.04 13.65 42.99
CA TYR A 23 -12.36 14.23 41.67
C TYR A 23 -11.69 13.46 40.53
N ILE A 24 -10.41 13.07 40.69
CA ILE A 24 -9.70 12.22 39.72
C ILE A 24 -10.47 10.94 39.42
N GLY A 25 -11.03 10.29 40.46
CA GLY A 25 -11.72 9.00 40.32
C GLY A 25 -13.08 9.05 39.62
N VAL A 26 -13.67 10.23 39.46
CA VAL A 26 -14.99 10.40 38.80
C VAL A 26 -14.91 11.16 37.48
N ALA A 27 -13.78 11.79 37.19
CA ALA A 27 -13.56 12.51 35.96
C ALA A 27 -13.45 11.53 34.78
N GLN A 28 -14.15 11.85 33.70
CA GLN A 28 -14.12 11.09 32.44
C GLN A 28 -13.33 11.90 31.41
N GLN A 29 -12.48 11.23 30.64
CA GLN A 29 -11.79 11.85 29.51
C GLN A 29 -12.82 12.13 28.41
N PRO A 30 -12.78 13.31 27.77
CA PRO A 30 -13.60 13.54 26.58
C PRO A 30 -13.15 12.61 25.45
N GLU A 31 -14.10 11.98 24.77
CA GLU A 31 -13.84 11.22 23.55
C GLU A 31 -13.74 12.20 22.37
N VAL A 32 -12.95 11.86 21.35
CA VAL A 32 -13.10 12.55 20.06
C VAL A 32 -14.40 12.05 19.45
N SER A 33 -15.27 12.96 19.07
CA SER A 33 -16.53 12.63 18.41
C SER A 33 -16.77 13.65 17.32
N LEU A 34 -16.66 13.24 16.07
CA LEU A 34 -17.10 14.08 14.97
C LEU A 34 -18.62 14.20 15.02
N GLU A 35 -19.14 15.41 15.27
CA GLU A 35 -20.59 15.63 15.40
C GLU A 35 -21.32 15.39 14.08
N ASP A 36 -20.71 15.80 12.96
CA ASP A 36 -21.23 15.64 11.60
C ASP A 36 -20.11 15.20 10.63
N PRO A 37 -19.65 13.92 10.67
CA PRO A 37 -18.69 13.44 9.70
C PRO A 37 -19.30 13.44 8.30
N ASP A 38 -18.49 13.76 7.28
CA ASP A 38 -18.93 13.71 5.87
C ASP A 38 -19.37 12.29 5.48
N TYR A 39 -18.67 11.27 5.99
CA TYR A 39 -19.01 9.87 5.78
C TYR A 39 -18.77 9.04 7.05
N GLN A 40 -19.62 8.03 7.24
CA GLN A 40 -19.42 6.96 8.21
C GLN A 40 -19.49 5.62 7.47
N VAL A 41 -18.49 4.78 7.67
CA VAL A 41 -18.22 3.60 6.84
C VAL A 41 -17.91 2.41 7.73
N SER A 42 -18.51 1.26 7.41
CA SER A 42 -18.22 -0.04 8.01
C SER A 42 -17.50 -0.96 7.01
N ALA A 43 -17.00 -2.08 7.49
CA ALA A 43 -16.49 -3.12 6.59
C ALA A 43 -17.59 -3.60 5.62
N ASP A 44 -17.18 -3.88 4.39
CA ASP A 44 -17.99 -4.25 3.23
C ASP A 44 -18.89 -3.13 2.67
N ASP A 45 -18.85 -1.91 3.23
CA ASP A 45 -19.58 -0.78 2.66
C ASP A 45 -18.92 -0.30 1.35
N THR A 46 -19.75 0.25 0.47
CA THR A 46 -19.30 0.91 -0.76
C THR A 46 -19.64 2.39 -0.77
N LEU A 47 -18.69 3.22 -1.18
CA LEU A 47 -18.89 4.65 -1.40
C LEU A 47 -18.46 5.02 -2.82
N THR A 48 -19.11 6.03 -3.39
CA THR A 48 -18.74 6.57 -4.69
C THR A 48 -18.18 7.98 -4.54
N PHE A 49 -16.93 8.17 -4.97
CA PHE A 49 -16.26 9.48 -5.02
C PHE A 49 -15.95 9.81 -6.46
N ASP A 50 -16.43 10.97 -6.94
CA ASP A 50 -16.25 11.45 -8.31
C ASP A 50 -16.55 10.38 -9.40
N GLY A 51 -17.58 9.56 -9.17
CA GLY A 51 -17.98 8.48 -10.08
C GLY A 51 -17.17 7.19 -9.98
N THR A 52 -16.15 7.13 -9.12
CA THR A 52 -15.40 5.90 -8.82
C THR A 52 -15.95 5.23 -7.57
N GLU A 53 -16.27 3.94 -7.65
CA GLU A 53 -16.75 3.15 -6.52
C GLU A 53 -15.57 2.55 -5.74
N TYR A 54 -15.61 2.71 -4.41
CA TYR A 54 -14.63 2.20 -3.46
C TYR A 54 -15.34 1.24 -2.52
N THR A 55 -14.80 0.02 -2.38
CA THR A 55 -15.29 -1.00 -1.45
C THR A 55 -14.36 -1.06 -0.24
N PHE A 56 -14.87 -0.86 0.97
CA PHE A 56 -14.07 -0.89 2.18
C PHE A 56 -13.96 -2.34 2.68
N THR A 57 -12.77 -2.94 2.53
CA THR A 57 -12.57 -4.38 2.78
C THR A 57 -12.17 -4.68 4.22
N ASP A 58 -11.54 -3.73 4.89
CA ASP A 58 -11.16 -3.83 6.30
C ASP A 58 -11.43 -2.47 6.95
N VAL A 59 -12.13 -2.47 8.09
CA VAL A 59 -12.42 -1.27 8.88
C VAL A 59 -12.38 -1.68 10.36
N GLY A 60 -11.43 -1.10 11.11
CA GLY A 60 -11.32 -1.36 12.54
C GLY A 60 -9.95 -0.98 13.11
N ASP A 61 -9.86 -0.96 14.44
CA ASP A 61 -8.60 -0.82 15.18
C ASP A 61 -7.71 0.39 14.76
N GLY A 62 -8.32 1.49 14.31
CA GLY A 62 -7.61 2.71 13.90
C GLY A 62 -7.09 2.69 12.45
N SER A 63 -7.51 1.71 11.65
CA SER A 63 -7.17 1.61 10.23
C SER A 63 -8.31 1.10 9.37
N ALA A 64 -8.26 1.41 8.07
CA ALA A 64 -9.15 0.86 7.08
C ALA A 64 -8.46 0.77 5.72
N THR A 65 -8.94 -0.14 4.89
CA THR A 65 -8.53 -0.28 3.49
C THR A 65 -9.76 -0.21 2.61
N ALA A 66 -9.70 0.61 1.58
CA ALA A 66 -10.66 0.63 0.48
C ALA A 66 -10.00 0.16 -0.81
N GLU A 67 -10.75 -0.58 -1.60
CA GLU A 67 -10.35 -1.04 -2.92
C GLU A 67 -11.20 -0.38 -4.00
N TRP A 68 -10.58 0.00 -5.11
CA TRP A 68 -11.28 0.46 -6.31
C TRP A 68 -10.64 -0.14 -7.55
N THR A 69 -11.46 -0.38 -8.57
CA THR A 69 -10.99 -0.99 -9.83
C THR A 69 -10.89 0.06 -10.92
N ASN A 70 -9.70 0.21 -11.49
CA ASN A 70 -9.49 0.91 -12.75
C ASN A 70 -9.74 -0.06 -13.90
N GLU A 71 -10.92 -0.02 -14.50
CA GLU A 71 -11.33 -0.91 -15.61
C GLU A 71 -10.47 -0.79 -16.87
N SER A 72 -9.67 0.27 -17.00
CA SER A 72 -8.85 0.55 -18.18
C SER A 72 -7.46 1.01 -17.78
N ALA A 73 -6.83 0.28 -16.86
CA ALA A 73 -5.43 0.53 -16.52
C ALA A 73 -4.52 0.08 -17.68
N GLN A 74 -3.57 0.94 -18.05
CA GLN A 74 -2.57 0.61 -19.05
C GLN A 74 -1.50 -0.31 -18.46
N TYR A 75 -1.18 -1.36 -19.20
CA TYR A 75 -0.06 -2.27 -18.95
C TYR A 75 0.87 -2.26 -20.16
N THR A 76 2.16 -2.48 -19.90
CA THR A 76 3.16 -2.57 -20.94
C THR A 76 4.09 -3.75 -20.71
N GLU A 77 4.64 -4.28 -21.79
CA GLU A 77 5.67 -5.31 -21.81
C GLU A 77 6.75 -4.88 -22.80
N THR A 78 8.01 -5.14 -22.47
CA THR A 78 9.15 -4.81 -23.34
C THR A 78 9.77 -6.08 -23.88
N TRP A 79 9.94 -6.12 -25.18
CA TRP A 79 10.60 -7.17 -25.93
C TRP A 79 11.93 -6.65 -26.47
N GLU A 80 13.04 -7.11 -25.90
CA GLU A 80 14.37 -6.71 -26.33
C GLU A 80 14.73 -7.34 -27.68
N VAL A 81 15.46 -6.62 -28.52
CA VAL A 81 15.91 -7.13 -29.80
C VAL A 81 16.91 -8.28 -29.60
N ASN A 82 16.74 -9.34 -30.40
CA ASN A 82 17.40 -10.65 -30.28
C ASN A 82 16.96 -11.50 -29.09
N ASP A 83 16.00 -11.05 -28.28
CA ASP A 83 15.41 -11.89 -27.26
C ASP A 83 14.44 -12.92 -27.86
N THR A 84 14.17 -13.98 -27.11
CA THR A 84 13.20 -15.01 -27.49
C THR A 84 11.89 -14.81 -26.73
N VAL A 85 10.80 -14.62 -27.46
CA VAL A 85 9.45 -14.46 -26.91
C VAL A 85 8.55 -15.62 -27.34
N VAL A 86 7.53 -15.90 -26.53
CA VAL A 86 6.50 -16.88 -26.87
C VAL A 86 5.35 -16.16 -27.59
N TYR A 87 5.05 -16.58 -28.80
CA TYR A 87 3.93 -16.04 -29.60
C TYR A 87 3.13 -17.20 -30.19
N GLN A 88 1.80 -17.20 -29.98
CA GLN A 88 0.89 -18.27 -30.41
C GLN A 88 1.32 -19.69 -29.99
N GLY A 89 2.07 -19.82 -28.89
CA GLY A 89 2.53 -21.11 -28.35
C GLY A 89 3.93 -21.54 -28.78
N ASP A 90 4.57 -20.84 -29.71
CA ASP A 90 5.91 -21.15 -30.22
C ASP A 90 6.92 -20.04 -29.89
N ASN A 91 8.22 -20.36 -29.98
CA ASN A 91 9.31 -19.44 -29.66
C ASN A 91 9.77 -18.67 -30.90
N TYR A 92 9.88 -17.35 -30.78
CA TYR A 92 10.33 -16.46 -31.84
C TYR A 92 11.41 -15.51 -31.34
N THR A 93 12.40 -15.24 -32.18
CA THR A 93 13.38 -14.18 -31.96
C THR A 93 12.81 -12.85 -32.43
N VAL A 94 12.93 -11.83 -31.59
CA VAL A 94 12.54 -10.45 -31.90
C VAL A 94 13.63 -9.81 -32.76
N VAL A 95 13.26 -9.33 -33.95
CA VAL A 95 14.21 -8.70 -34.88
C VAL A 95 13.65 -7.37 -35.35
N VAL A 96 14.38 -6.30 -35.09
CA VAL A 96 14.09 -4.99 -35.67
C VAL A 96 14.98 -4.78 -36.89
N PRO A 97 14.43 -4.59 -38.10
CA PRO A 97 15.23 -4.29 -39.28
C PRO A 97 15.99 -2.97 -39.10
N ASN A 98 17.27 -2.96 -39.48
CA ASN A 98 18.09 -1.74 -39.43
C ASN A 98 17.58 -0.71 -40.44
N GLN A 99 16.84 0.28 -39.96
CA GLN A 99 16.18 1.33 -40.73
C GLN A 99 16.35 2.68 -40.04
N SER A 100 16.21 3.79 -40.78
CA SER A 100 16.31 5.14 -40.21
C SER A 100 15.11 5.54 -39.36
N GLU A 101 13.95 4.91 -39.59
CA GLU A 101 12.73 5.10 -38.82
C GLU A 101 12.25 3.72 -38.34
N TYR A 102 12.57 3.40 -37.08
CA TYR A 102 12.10 2.18 -36.44
C TYR A 102 10.59 2.29 -36.23
N SER A 103 9.83 1.46 -36.95
CA SER A 103 8.37 1.41 -36.87
C SER A 103 7.82 0.01 -37.12
N GLU A 104 8.71 -0.95 -37.42
CA GLU A 104 8.37 -2.32 -37.75
C GLU A 104 9.35 -3.28 -37.07
N PHE A 105 8.84 -4.43 -36.66
CA PHE A 105 9.66 -5.54 -36.19
C PHE A 105 9.14 -6.86 -36.75
N GLU A 106 9.98 -7.88 -36.65
CA GLU A 106 9.71 -9.24 -37.07
C GLU A 106 9.83 -10.19 -35.87
N LEU A 107 8.91 -11.16 -35.79
CA LEU A 107 9.09 -12.36 -34.99
C LEU A 107 9.52 -13.49 -35.92
N ARG A 108 10.73 -14.00 -35.73
CA ARG A 108 11.30 -15.08 -36.55
C ARG A 108 11.39 -16.38 -35.76
N GLU A 109 10.84 -17.44 -36.32
CA GLU A 109 10.78 -18.74 -35.67
C GLU A 109 12.16 -19.24 -35.21
N VAL A 110 12.26 -19.66 -33.95
CA VAL A 110 13.47 -20.29 -33.41
C VAL A 110 13.50 -21.76 -33.83
N GLN A 111 14.17 -22.04 -34.94
CA GLN A 111 14.36 -23.40 -35.43
C GLN A 111 15.48 -24.13 -34.66
N THR A 112 15.16 -25.32 -34.15
CA THR A 112 16.12 -26.18 -33.43
C THR A 112 16.28 -27.53 -34.13
N ILE A 113 17.44 -28.17 -33.95
CA ILE A 113 17.72 -29.50 -34.49
C ILE A 113 17.95 -30.41 -33.29
N ASP A 114 17.09 -31.43 -33.16
CA ASP A 114 17.13 -32.46 -32.12
C ASP A 114 17.98 -33.68 -32.52
N ARG A 115 18.57 -33.65 -33.71
CA ARG A 115 19.40 -34.71 -34.29
C ARG A 115 20.88 -34.37 -34.32
N PRO A 116 21.77 -35.39 -34.35
CA PRO A 116 23.19 -35.17 -34.57
C PRO A 116 23.45 -34.43 -35.90
N THR A 117 24.39 -33.51 -35.88
CA THR A 117 24.85 -32.79 -37.09
C THR A 117 26.31 -33.13 -37.40
N VAL A 118 26.68 -33.00 -38.68
CA VAL A 118 28.05 -33.14 -39.18
C VAL A 118 28.35 -31.96 -40.09
N GLU A 119 29.55 -31.40 -39.97
CA GLU A 119 30.04 -30.36 -40.89
C GLU A 119 30.88 -31.01 -41.99
N ASP A 120 30.57 -30.72 -43.26
CA ASP A 120 31.37 -31.13 -44.42
C ASP A 120 31.48 -29.97 -45.41
N ASN A 121 32.72 -29.62 -45.79
CA ASN A 121 33.04 -28.49 -46.67
C ASN A 121 32.36 -27.15 -46.30
N GLY A 122 32.12 -26.91 -45.00
CA GLY A 122 31.48 -25.69 -44.50
C GLY A 122 29.95 -25.71 -44.57
N THR A 123 29.33 -26.80 -45.01
CA THR A 123 27.88 -27.02 -44.94
C THR A 123 27.58 -27.93 -43.74
N THR A 124 26.62 -27.52 -42.90
CA THR A 124 26.12 -28.38 -41.81
C THR A 124 25.04 -29.30 -42.36
N TYR A 125 25.18 -30.59 -42.13
CA TYR A 125 24.21 -31.62 -42.47
C TYR A 125 23.61 -32.22 -41.20
N VAL A 126 22.33 -32.55 -41.25
CA VAL A 126 21.60 -33.30 -40.23
C VAL A 126 21.67 -34.78 -40.58
N VAL A 127 22.03 -35.59 -39.59
CA VAL A 127 22.08 -37.05 -39.76
C VAL A 127 20.67 -37.61 -39.61
N VAL A 128 20.11 -38.11 -40.70
CA VAL A 128 18.83 -38.80 -40.72
C VAL A 128 19.10 -40.30 -40.88
N GLU A 129 18.54 -41.12 -39.98
CA GLU A 129 18.56 -42.57 -40.11
C GLU A 129 17.15 -43.04 -40.44
N GLU A 130 16.98 -43.64 -41.62
CA GLU A 130 15.71 -44.20 -42.10
C GLU A 130 16.00 -45.59 -42.67
N ASP A 131 15.22 -46.60 -42.27
CA ASP A 131 15.38 -48.01 -42.68
C ASP A 131 16.80 -48.62 -42.50
N GLY A 132 17.59 -48.08 -41.57
CA GLY A 132 18.96 -48.53 -41.29
C GLY A 132 20.01 -47.98 -42.26
N GLU A 133 19.62 -47.08 -43.16
CA GLU A 133 20.51 -46.30 -44.01
C GLU A 133 20.70 -44.90 -43.39
N ARG A 134 21.92 -44.39 -43.49
CA ARG A 134 22.28 -43.07 -42.98
C ARG A 134 22.33 -42.08 -44.13
N GLU A 135 21.47 -41.07 -44.06
CA GLU A 135 21.41 -39.97 -45.01
C GLU A 135 21.91 -38.67 -44.36
N LEU A 136 22.55 -37.83 -45.17
CA LEU A 136 22.99 -36.49 -44.77
C LEU A 136 22.12 -35.47 -45.50
N VAL A 137 21.21 -34.85 -44.77
CA VAL A 137 20.32 -33.81 -45.31
C VAL A 137 20.91 -32.45 -44.95
N PRO A 138 21.11 -31.52 -45.90
CA PRO A 138 21.54 -30.16 -45.60
C PRO A 138 20.66 -29.52 -44.51
N ARG A 139 21.24 -28.78 -43.57
CA ARG A 139 20.51 -28.16 -42.46
C ARG A 139 19.29 -27.36 -42.93
N ASP A 140 19.46 -26.52 -43.94
CA ASP A 140 18.40 -25.64 -44.44
C ASP A 140 17.27 -26.44 -45.09
N GLU A 141 17.59 -27.59 -45.71
CA GLU A 141 16.61 -28.50 -46.27
C GLU A 141 15.86 -29.29 -45.19
N TYR A 142 16.57 -29.69 -44.12
CA TYR A 142 15.96 -30.38 -42.98
C TYR A 142 15.01 -29.48 -42.17
N LEU A 143 15.40 -28.21 -41.96
CA LEU A 143 14.62 -27.25 -41.18
C LEU A 143 13.51 -26.57 -42.00
N GLY A 144 13.71 -26.39 -43.31
CA GLY A 144 12.79 -25.63 -44.16
C GLY A 144 12.81 -24.12 -43.90
N ASP A 145 11.90 -23.40 -44.56
CA ASP A 145 11.75 -21.95 -44.41
C ASP A 145 11.25 -21.58 -43.00
N GLN A 146 11.76 -20.48 -42.44
CA GLN A 146 11.31 -19.94 -41.15
C GLN A 146 9.96 -19.26 -41.27
N THR A 147 9.10 -19.49 -40.29
CA THR A 147 7.90 -18.65 -40.10
C THR A 147 8.32 -17.26 -39.63
N VAL A 148 7.82 -16.23 -40.32
CA VAL A 148 8.09 -14.82 -40.00
C VAL A 148 6.79 -14.06 -39.88
N TYR A 149 6.53 -13.49 -38.71
CA TYR A 149 5.48 -12.49 -38.52
C TYR A 149 6.06 -11.09 -38.59
N ARG A 150 5.32 -10.16 -39.17
CA ARG A 150 5.71 -8.75 -39.32
C ARG A 150 4.64 -7.91 -38.64
N PHE A 151 5.09 -6.95 -37.83
CA PHE A 151 4.22 -6.03 -37.14
C PHE A 151 4.78 -4.61 -37.26
N SER A 152 3.88 -3.65 -37.32
CA SER A 152 4.15 -2.22 -37.24
C SER A 152 3.65 -1.64 -35.92
N GLU A 153 4.14 -0.46 -35.54
CA GLU A 153 3.50 0.34 -34.48
C GLU A 153 2.00 0.51 -34.76
N GLY A 154 1.19 0.28 -33.73
CA GLY A 154 -0.27 0.30 -33.79
C GLY A 154 -0.91 -1.03 -34.21
N ASP A 155 -0.14 -2.03 -34.67
CA ASP A 155 -0.70 -3.34 -35.00
C ASP A 155 -1.17 -4.06 -33.73
N VAL A 156 -2.25 -4.83 -33.88
CA VAL A 156 -2.78 -5.71 -32.82
C VAL A 156 -2.01 -7.03 -32.83
N ILE A 157 -1.57 -7.45 -31.66
CA ILE A 157 -0.93 -8.74 -31.40
C ILE A 157 -1.96 -9.66 -30.75
N GLU A 158 -2.33 -10.73 -31.47
CA GLU A 158 -3.21 -11.76 -30.94
C GLU A 158 -2.48 -12.59 -29.88
N ARG A 159 -3.02 -12.64 -28.66
CA ARG A 159 -2.51 -13.49 -27.58
C ARG A 159 -3.59 -14.48 -27.16
N PRO A 160 -3.37 -15.80 -27.32
CA PRO A 160 -4.41 -16.81 -27.08
C PRO A 160 -4.89 -16.86 -25.61
N ASP A 161 -4.06 -16.41 -24.68
CA ASP A 161 -4.35 -16.41 -23.24
C ASP A 161 -4.74 -15.02 -22.68
N ASN A 162 -4.98 -14.02 -23.55
CA ASN A 162 -5.38 -12.66 -23.14
C ASN A 162 -6.61 -12.21 -23.92
N ASP A 163 -7.71 -11.94 -23.21
CA ASP A 163 -8.93 -11.38 -23.82
C ASP A 163 -8.80 -9.88 -24.15
N ASN A 164 -7.78 -9.21 -23.61
CA ASN A 164 -7.56 -7.78 -23.86
C ASN A 164 -6.84 -7.55 -25.18
N GLU A 165 -7.33 -6.57 -25.95
CA GLU A 165 -6.65 -6.10 -27.15
C GLU A 165 -5.24 -5.61 -26.78
N THR A 166 -4.24 -6.24 -27.40
CA THR A 166 -2.83 -5.98 -27.16
C THR A 166 -2.25 -5.39 -28.44
N SER A 167 -1.54 -4.28 -28.37
CA SER A 167 -1.00 -3.57 -29.53
C SER A 167 0.48 -3.26 -29.39
N VAL A 168 1.12 -3.00 -30.53
CA VAL A 168 2.49 -2.48 -30.58
C VAL A 168 2.47 -0.99 -30.28
N ALA A 169 2.99 -0.59 -29.12
CA ALA A 169 3.02 0.83 -28.73
C ALA A 169 4.17 1.58 -29.40
N THR A 170 5.37 1.02 -29.37
CA THR A 170 6.58 1.67 -29.90
C THR A 170 7.61 0.64 -30.34
N VAL A 171 8.31 0.92 -31.44
CA VAL A 171 9.42 0.13 -31.95
C VAL A 171 10.68 0.99 -31.96
N SER A 172 11.77 0.48 -31.40
CA SER A 172 13.07 1.13 -31.39
C SER A 172 14.17 0.18 -31.87
N GLU A 173 15.40 0.69 -32.01
CA GLU A 173 16.56 -0.15 -32.37
C GLU A 173 16.82 -1.28 -31.39
N GLU A 174 16.53 -1.06 -30.11
CA GLU A 174 16.94 -1.93 -29.00
C GLU A 174 15.78 -2.76 -28.46
N SER A 175 14.55 -2.26 -28.56
CA SER A 175 13.39 -2.94 -28.01
C SER A 175 12.07 -2.54 -28.68
N VAL A 176 11.07 -3.40 -28.49
CA VAL A 176 9.68 -3.20 -28.87
C VAL A 176 8.84 -3.12 -27.59
N THR A 177 7.98 -2.10 -27.47
CA THR A 177 7.03 -1.98 -26.37
C THR A 177 5.65 -2.42 -26.84
N ILE A 178 5.09 -3.36 -26.11
CA ILE A 178 3.72 -3.87 -26.28
C ILE A 178 2.85 -3.25 -25.20
N GLU A 179 1.63 -2.87 -25.53
CA GLU A 179 0.66 -2.33 -24.58
C GLU A 179 -0.69 -3.04 -24.64
N TRP A 180 -1.39 -3.05 -23.51
CA TRP A 180 -2.78 -3.48 -23.44
C TRP A 180 -3.48 -2.77 -22.27
N PHE A 181 -4.80 -2.73 -22.31
CA PHE A 181 -5.63 -2.19 -21.23
C PHE A 181 -6.35 -3.32 -20.51
N ALA A 182 -6.31 -3.33 -19.18
CA ALA A 182 -6.99 -4.34 -18.37
C ALA A 182 -7.43 -3.75 -17.02
N PRO A 183 -8.41 -4.38 -16.33
CA PRO A 183 -8.78 -3.99 -14.98
C PRO A 183 -7.61 -4.11 -14.00
N ARG A 184 -7.42 -3.08 -13.16
CA ARG A 184 -6.47 -3.07 -12.04
C ARG A 184 -7.19 -2.69 -10.75
N THR A 185 -7.17 -3.58 -9.77
CA THR A 185 -7.56 -3.26 -8.39
C THR A 185 -6.45 -2.44 -7.73
N ASN A 186 -6.82 -1.31 -7.15
CA ASN A 186 -5.95 -0.44 -6.39
C ASN A 186 -6.45 -0.36 -4.96
N GLU A 187 -5.52 -0.26 -4.01
CA GLU A 187 -5.82 -0.13 -2.59
C GLU A 187 -5.57 1.30 -2.12
N LEU A 188 -6.40 1.75 -1.18
CA LEU A 188 -6.27 3.01 -0.48
C LEU A 188 -6.38 2.77 1.01
N SER A 189 -5.37 3.20 1.77
CA SER A 189 -5.33 3.00 3.21
C SER A 189 -5.69 4.28 3.97
N PHE A 190 -6.38 4.09 5.07
CA PHE A 190 -6.77 5.12 6.02
C PHE A 190 -6.17 4.78 7.38
N SER A 191 -5.72 5.79 8.11
CA SER A 191 -5.11 5.63 9.44
C SER A 191 -5.63 6.72 10.36
N GLU A 192 -5.84 6.39 11.65
CA GLU A 192 -6.34 7.33 12.65
C GLU A 192 -5.60 8.68 12.61
N GLY A 193 -6.37 9.77 12.54
CA GLY A 193 -5.89 11.14 12.52
C GLY A 193 -5.07 11.54 11.28
N SER A 194 -5.04 10.71 10.24
CA SER A 194 -4.30 10.97 9.00
C SER A 194 -5.24 11.44 7.89
N ASN A 195 -4.71 12.31 7.02
CA ASN A 195 -5.42 12.73 5.82
C ASN A 195 -5.13 11.77 4.68
N THR A 196 -6.19 11.34 4.00
CA THR A 196 -6.12 10.54 2.78
C THR A 196 -6.84 11.29 1.66
N THR A 197 -6.16 11.51 0.55
CA THR A 197 -6.74 12.13 -0.65
C THR A 197 -7.57 11.12 -1.43
N ILE A 198 -8.86 11.41 -1.65
CA ILE A 198 -9.74 10.65 -2.52
C ILE A 198 -10.22 11.56 -3.65
N ALA A 199 -9.98 11.14 -4.90
CA ALA A 199 -10.14 11.94 -6.13
C ALA A 199 -9.32 13.25 -6.11
N ASP A 200 -9.79 14.27 -5.40
CA ASP A 200 -9.12 15.57 -5.21
C ASP A 200 -9.43 16.20 -3.84
N THR A 201 -10.05 15.44 -2.92
CA THR A 201 -10.44 15.92 -1.59
C THR A 201 -9.67 15.16 -0.52
N ASP A 202 -9.03 15.90 0.38
CA ASP A 202 -8.38 15.34 1.57
C ASP A 202 -9.42 15.12 2.66
N TYR A 203 -9.54 13.88 3.13
CA TYR A 203 -10.37 13.51 4.27
C TYR A 203 -9.50 13.06 5.43
N LEU A 204 -9.78 13.55 6.63
CA LEU A 204 -9.23 13.01 7.87
C LEU A 204 -10.00 11.76 8.27
N ALA A 205 -9.28 10.68 8.60
CA ALA A 205 -9.85 9.45 9.11
C ALA A 205 -9.87 9.45 10.66
N HIS A 206 -11.03 9.14 11.24
CA HIS A 206 -11.21 8.95 12.67
C HIS A 206 -11.95 7.64 12.94
N TYR A 207 -11.54 6.90 13.97
CA TYR A 207 -12.11 5.60 14.34
C TYR A 207 -12.71 5.67 15.75
N PRO A 208 -14.02 5.94 15.86
CA PRO A 208 -14.74 5.82 17.12
C PRO A 208 -14.69 4.39 17.71
N SER A 209 -15.05 4.29 18.99
CA SER A 209 -15.04 3.03 19.75
C SER A 209 -16.01 1.94 19.24
N ASP A 210 -16.93 2.31 18.34
CA ASP A 210 -17.85 1.39 17.68
C ASP A 210 -17.23 0.64 16.50
N GLY A 211 -15.98 0.96 16.13
CA GLY A 211 -15.23 0.29 15.07
C GLY A 211 -15.58 0.75 13.65
N THR A 212 -16.30 1.86 13.50
CA THR A 212 -16.55 2.49 12.20
C THR A 212 -15.41 3.42 11.79
N LEU A 213 -15.24 3.64 10.48
CA LEU A 213 -14.43 4.72 9.95
C LEU A 213 -15.32 5.94 9.75
N GLN A 214 -14.92 7.07 10.32
CA GLN A 214 -15.49 8.37 10.02
C GLN A 214 -14.51 9.19 9.17
N LEU A 215 -14.99 9.77 8.09
CA LEU A 215 -14.23 10.66 7.22
C LEU A 215 -14.78 12.08 7.34
N THR A 216 -13.89 13.06 7.53
CA THR A 216 -14.27 14.47 7.61
C THR A 216 -13.29 15.38 6.89
N THR A 217 -13.83 16.43 6.29
CA THR A 217 -13.11 17.60 5.76
C THR A 217 -13.10 18.76 6.75
N ASP A 218 -13.93 18.69 7.81
CA ASP A 218 -13.92 19.64 8.91
C ASP A 218 -12.85 19.22 9.94
N TYR A 219 -11.70 19.86 9.83
CA TYR A 219 -10.57 19.63 10.73
C TYR A 219 -10.69 20.43 12.04
N GLU A 220 -11.57 21.44 12.12
CA GLU A 220 -11.66 22.31 13.29
C GLU A 220 -12.27 21.56 14.48
N ASP A 221 -13.34 20.80 14.24
CA ASP A 221 -14.01 19.98 15.26
C ASP A 221 -13.07 18.90 15.82
N TYR A 222 -12.40 18.17 14.94
CA TYR A 222 -11.42 17.15 15.33
C TYR A 222 -10.28 17.74 16.19
N GLN A 223 -9.73 18.89 15.80
CA GLN A 223 -8.68 19.55 16.58
C GLN A 223 -9.19 20.07 17.92
N SER A 224 -10.43 20.59 17.97
CA SER A 224 -11.04 21.07 19.21
C SER A 224 -11.14 19.96 20.26
N ASP A 225 -11.54 18.75 19.84
CA ASP A 225 -11.63 17.59 20.72
C ASP A 225 -10.26 17.09 21.20
N LEU A 226 -9.25 17.10 20.33
CA LEU A 226 -7.87 16.78 20.71
C LEU A 226 -7.34 17.78 21.75
N ASP A 227 -7.62 19.07 21.57
CA ASP A 227 -7.25 20.11 22.54
C ASP A 227 -7.97 19.91 23.88
N ALA A 228 -9.27 19.55 23.86
CA ALA A 228 -10.03 19.22 25.06
C ALA A 228 -9.44 18.03 25.81
N GLN A 229 -8.99 16.99 25.10
CA GLN A 229 -8.29 15.86 25.72
C GLN A 229 -6.95 16.24 26.33
N SER A 230 -6.17 17.08 25.64
CA SER A 230 -4.91 17.60 26.14
C SER A 230 -5.12 18.41 27.43
N GLU A 231 -6.10 19.31 27.44
CA GLU A 231 -6.45 20.11 28.61
C GLU A 231 -6.94 19.24 29.78
N TYR A 232 -7.76 18.22 29.49
CA TYR A 232 -8.17 17.23 30.49
C TYR A 232 -6.97 16.54 31.14
N LYS A 233 -6.02 16.06 30.32
CA LYS A 233 -4.81 15.38 30.79
C LYS A 233 -3.92 16.33 31.61
N GLU A 234 -3.80 17.59 31.21
CA GLU A 234 -3.07 18.60 31.97
C GLU A 234 -3.71 18.84 33.35
N ARG A 235 -5.04 19.05 33.39
CA ARG A 235 -5.79 19.23 34.65
C ARG A 235 -5.66 18.01 35.55
N MET A 236 -5.72 16.81 34.99
CA MET A 236 -5.56 15.54 35.70
C MET A 236 -4.16 15.40 36.32
N ASN A 237 -3.12 15.72 35.54
CA ASN A 237 -1.74 15.74 36.03
C ASN A 237 -1.56 16.77 37.15
N GLY A 238 -2.17 17.95 37.02
CA GLY A 238 -2.17 18.98 38.06
C GLY A 238 -2.80 18.50 39.36
N LEU A 239 -3.96 17.83 39.29
CA LEU A 239 -4.63 17.24 40.46
C LEU A 239 -3.78 16.15 41.12
N TRP A 240 -3.13 15.28 40.34
CA TRP A 240 -2.15 14.33 40.87
C TRP A 240 -0.99 15.04 41.57
N GLY A 241 -0.50 16.14 41.01
CA GLY A 241 0.48 17.01 41.66
C GLY A 241 0.02 17.49 43.04
N VAL A 242 -1.24 17.94 43.17
CA VAL A 242 -1.84 18.36 44.44
C VAL A 242 -1.90 17.22 45.44
N VAL A 243 -2.32 16.01 45.02
CA VAL A 243 -2.36 14.81 45.88
C VAL A 243 -0.97 14.48 46.42
N ILE A 244 0.04 14.44 45.54
CA ILE A 244 1.42 14.07 45.89
C ILE A 244 2.03 15.11 46.83
N VAL A 245 1.94 16.40 46.50
CA VAL A 245 2.52 17.48 47.30
C VAL A 245 1.83 17.59 48.66
N SER A 246 0.50 17.53 48.70
CA SER A 246 -0.25 17.61 49.95
C SER A 246 0.02 16.38 50.85
N GLY A 247 0.04 15.18 50.28
CA GLY A 247 0.40 13.96 51.00
C GLY A 247 1.83 14.00 51.54
N GLY A 248 2.80 14.41 50.71
CA GLY A 248 4.20 14.58 51.12
C GLY A 248 4.38 15.63 52.21
N ALA A 249 3.73 16.79 52.09
CA ALA A 249 3.76 17.85 53.09
C ALA A 249 3.16 17.39 54.42
N ALA A 250 2.05 16.66 54.41
CA ALA A 250 1.45 16.08 55.60
C ALA A 250 2.41 15.12 56.30
N VAL A 251 3.06 14.22 55.55
CA VAL A 251 4.06 13.27 56.10
C VAL A 251 5.26 14.03 56.68
N LEU A 252 5.80 15.02 55.97
CA LEU A 252 6.93 15.82 56.45
C LEU A 252 6.59 16.60 57.73
N LEU A 253 5.39 17.19 57.80
CA LEU A 253 4.93 17.89 59.00
C LEU A 253 4.78 16.94 60.18
N VAL A 254 4.30 15.71 59.97
CA VAL A 254 4.27 14.68 61.01
C VAL A 254 5.70 14.34 61.44
N MET A 255 6.61 14.06 60.51
CA MET A 255 8.01 13.75 60.83
C MET A 255 8.69 14.87 61.63
N LEU A 256 8.50 16.14 61.24
CA LEU A 256 9.06 17.30 61.94
C LEU A 256 8.42 17.53 63.31
N ALA A 257 7.10 17.34 63.45
CA ALA A 257 6.39 17.51 64.71
C ALA A 257 6.80 16.46 65.77
N PHE A 258 7.22 15.28 65.32
CA PHE A 258 7.66 14.16 66.15
C PHE A 258 9.19 13.94 66.15
N MET A 259 9.95 14.82 65.48
CA MET A 259 11.42 14.78 65.55
C MET A 259 11.86 15.03 67.00
N PRO A 260 12.69 14.14 67.59
CA PRO A 260 13.16 14.32 68.95
C PRO A 260 13.99 15.61 69.05
N SER A 261 13.61 16.52 69.95
CA SER A 261 14.35 17.75 70.20
C SER A 261 15.72 17.39 70.78
N ARG A 262 16.80 17.67 70.04
CA ARG A 262 18.15 17.61 70.59
C ARG A 262 18.34 18.84 71.48
N TYR A 263 18.06 18.69 72.76
CA TYR A 263 18.77 19.41 73.81
C TYR A 263 19.99 18.56 74.20
#